data_AF-A0A8X7WMQ3-F1
#
_entry.id   AF-A0A8X7WMQ3-F1
#
_cell.length_a   1.000
_cell.length_b   1.000
_cell.length_c   1.000
_cell.angle_alpha   90.00
_cell.angle_beta   90.00
_cell.angle_gamma   90.00
#
_symmetry.space_group_name_H-M   'P 1'
#
loop_
_entity.id
_entity.type
_entity.pdbx_description
1 polymer ?
#
loop_
_entity_poly.entity_id
_entity_poly.type
_entity_poly.pdbx_seq_one_letter_code
_entity_poly.pdbx_strand_id
1 'polypeptide(L)'
;MAAAVCAKQEQLLGETDFRFCVVCPGFTPWPLMEKRKQESIMCPSLHMFGSQPRKDRQIVTQASSDLAGLFDEGCPTIIEHLATLFLQSLLILMRLKLFFLNQFV
;
A
#
# COMPACT_ATOMS: atom_id res chain seq x y z
N MET A 1 -2.40 -2.26 8.94
CA MET A 1 -1.50 -3.22 9.61
C MET A 1 -0.22 -3.47 8.83
N ALA A 2 -0.27 -3.90 7.55
CA ALA A 2 0.94 -4.15 6.74
C ALA A 2 1.95 -2.98 6.77
N ALA A 3 1.51 -1.75 6.50
CA ALA A 3 2.38 -0.58 6.54
C ALA A 3 3.01 -0.29 7.92
N ALA A 4 2.33 -0.66 9.02
CA ALA A 4 2.88 -0.51 10.36
C ALA A 4 3.97 -1.55 10.65
N VAL A 5 3.92 -2.70 9.99
CA VAL A 5 4.99 -3.72 10.02
C VAL A 5 6.15 -3.28 9.14
N CYS A 6 5.90 -2.78 7.92
CA CYS A 6 6.91 -2.12 7.07
C CYS A 6 7.63 -1.00 7.82
N ALA A 7 6.90 -0.27 8.66
CA ALA A 7 7.46 0.79 9.47
C ALA A 7 8.45 0.35 10.54
N LYS A 8 8.32 -0.88 11.01
CA LYS A 8 9.20 -1.46 12.03
C LYS A 8 10.22 -2.40 11.43
N GLN A 9 10.30 -2.52 10.11
CA GLN A 9 11.15 -3.51 9.45
C GLN A 9 12.61 -3.43 9.89
N GLU A 10 13.16 -2.22 10.02
CA GLU A 10 14.54 -2.02 10.52
C GLU A 10 14.71 -2.45 11.98
N GLN A 11 13.66 -2.35 12.79
CA GLN A 11 13.65 -2.78 14.20
C GLN A 11 13.37 -4.28 14.35
N LEU A 12 12.84 -4.92 13.30
CA LEU A 12 12.46 -6.34 13.23
C LEU A 12 13.45 -7.15 12.37
N LEU A 13 14.58 -6.54 11.98
CA LEU A 13 15.67 -7.20 11.25
C LEU A 13 16.11 -8.47 12.02
N GLY A 14 15.82 -9.63 11.45
CA GLY A 14 16.13 -10.95 12.02
C GLY A 14 14.91 -11.79 12.43
N GLU A 15 13.74 -11.19 12.68
CA GLU A 15 12.50 -11.92 13.01
C GLU A 15 11.55 -12.05 11.82
N THR A 16 11.48 -11.04 10.96
CA THR A 16 10.66 -11.06 9.74
C THR A 16 11.38 -10.33 8.61
N ASP A 17 11.65 -11.04 7.51
CA ASP A 17 12.26 -10.46 6.30
C ASP A 17 11.25 -10.53 5.13
N PHE A 18 10.57 -9.42 4.87
CA PHE A 18 9.69 -9.27 3.71
C PHE A 18 10.23 -8.20 2.77
N ARG A 19 10.22 -8.47 1.47
CA ARG A 19 10.80 -7.58 0.46
C ARG A 19 9.88 -6.48 -0.02
N PHE A 20 8.57 -6.64 0.14
CA PHE A 20 7.58 -5.68 -0.28
C PHE A 20 6.26 -5.90 0.48
N CYS A 21 5.35 -4.94 0.41
CA CYS A 21 3.98 -5.11 0.90
C CYS A 21 2.91 -4.79 -0.14
N VAL A 22 1.75 -5.44 -0.03
CA VAL A 22 0.58 -5.15 -0.86
C VAL A 22 -0.55 -4.70 0.05
N VAL A 23 -1.16 -3.56 -0.26
CA VAL A 23 -2.21 -2.91 0.52
C VAL A 23 -3.44 -2.75 -0.36
N CYS A 24 -4.53 -3.45 -0.03
CA CYS A 24 -5.78 -3.41 -0.78
C CYS A 24 -6.96 -3.06 0.12
N PRO A 25 -7.71 -2.00 -0.23
CA PRO A 25 -7.61 -0.67 0.38
C PRO A 25 -7.14 -0.66 1.84
N GLY A 26 -6.35 0.34 2.23
CA GLY A 26 -5.82 0.46 3.59
C GLY A 26 -6.05 1.83 4.18
N PHE A 27 -5.98 1.92 5.50
CA PHE A 27 -5.89 3.18 6.22
C PHE A 27 -4.86 3.07 7.35
N THR A 28 -4.32 4.21 7.77
CA THR A 28 -3.40 4.30 8.90
C THR A 28 -4.16 4.80 10.12
N PRO A 29 -4.24 4.05 11.23
CA PRO A 29 -4.81 4.57 12.46
C PRO A 29 -3.89 5.68 13.02
N TRP A 30 -4.50 6.79 13.44
CA TRP A 30 -3.84 7.78 14.29
C TRP A 30 -3.36 7.09 15.58
N PRO A 31 -2.10 7.23 16.07
CA PRO A 31 -1.08 8.28 15.86
C PRO A 31 0.12 7.88 14.96
N LEU A 32 0.01 6.80 14.18
CA LEU A 32 1.11 6.33 13.32
C LEU A 32 1.52 7.36 12.26
N MET A 33 0.60 8.22 11.82
CA MET A 33 0.89 9.33 10.91
C MET A 33 1.78 10.42 11.53
N GLU A 34 1.67 10.64 12.84
CA GLU A 34 2.32 11.77 13.52
C GLU A 34 3.79 11.45 13.82
N LYS A 35 4.07 10.21 14.26
CA LYS A 35 5.44 9.72 14.45
C LYS A 35 6.21 9.52 13.14
N ARG A 36 5.52 9.26 12.02
CA ARG A 36 6.14 8.91 10.73
C ARG A 36 6.34 10.08 9.79
N LYS A 37 5.82 11.28 10.11
CA LYS A 37 6.22 12.51 9.42
C LYS A 37 7.74 12.79 9.51
N GLN A 38 8.45 12.14 10.43
CA GLN A 38 9.90 12.22 10.58
C GLN A 38 10.68 11.08 9.88
N GLU A 39 10.04 9.96 9.52
CA GLU A 39 10.70 8.78 8.96
C GLU A 39 9.82 8.09 7.90
N SER A 40 10.20 8.22 6.62
CA SER A 40 9.53 7.59 5.48
C SER A 40 9.68 6.05 5.51
N ILE A 41 8.68 5.32 4.97
CA ILE A 41 8.79 3.85 4.80
C ILE A 41 9.66 3.55 3.57
N MET A 42 10.83 2.93 3.76
CA MET A 42 11.74 2.49 2.67
C MET A 42 11.39 1.12 2.05
N CYS A 43 10.15 0.66 2.23
CA CYS A 43 9.72 -0.66 1.79
C CYS A 43 8.93 -0.54 0.47
N PRO A 44 9.31 -1.25 -0.62
CA PRO A 44 8.51 -1.30 -1.83
C PRO A 44 7.07 -1.71 -1.53
N SER A 45 6.10 -0.95 -2.03
CA SER A 45 4.69 -1.19 -1.71
C SER A 45 3.78 -1.06 -2.92
N LEU A 46 2.72 -1.85 -2.93
CA LEU A 46 1.68 -1.82 -3.94
C LEU A 46 0.35 -1.44 -3.29
N HIS A 47 -0.18 -0.27 -3.62
CA HIS A 47 -1.42 0.26 -3.06
C HIS A 47 -2.53 0.15 -4.10
N MET A 48 -3.59 -0.58 -3.76
CA MET A 48 -4.77 -0.75 -4.61
C MET A 48 -6.00 -0.23 -3.91
N PHE A 49 -6.58 0.83 -4.43
CA PHE A 49 -7.80 1.42 -3.91
C PHE A 49 -8.57 2.08 -5.04
N GLY A 50 -9.89 2.19 -4.93
CA GLY A 50 -10.63 2.70 -6.06
C GLY A 50 -10.71 4.23 -6.10
N SER A 51 -10.76 4.81 -7.30
CA SER A 51 -10.69 6.27 -7.51
C SER A 51 -11.96 7.02 -7.08
N GLN A 52 -13.14 6.39 -7.14
CA GLN A 52 -14.39 7.09 -6.83
C GLN A 52 -14.79 7.02 -5.35
N PRO A 53 -15.18 8.15 -4.75
CA PRO A 53 -15.80 8.17 -3.42
C PRO A 53 -17.19 7.55 -3.52
N ARG A 54 -17.34 6.33 -2.99
CA ARG A 54 -18.65 5.67 -2.85
C ARG A 54 -19.11 5.77 -1.40
N LYS A 55 -20.39 6.06 -1.21
CA LYS A 55 -21.04 6.21 0.10
C LYS A 55 -20.96 4.94 0.95
N ASP A 56 -20.86 3.77 0.31
CA ASP A 56 -20.85 2.45 0.96
C ASP A 56 -19.44 1.89 1.18
N ARG A 57 -18.40 2.74 1.13
CA ARG A 57 -17.04 2.29 1.40
C ARG A 57 -16.72 2.29 2.89
N GLN A 58 -16.16 1.16 3.35
CA GLN A 58 -15.55 1.06 4.67
C GLN A 58 -14.28 1.92 4.81
N ILE A 59 -13.57 2.18 3.71
CA ILE A 59 -12.34 2.99 3.69
C ILE A 59 -12.44 4.07 2.61
N VAL A 60 -12.30 5.33 3.02
CA VAL A 60 -12.30 6.50 2.14
C VAL A 60 -11.05 6.50 1.27
N THR A 61 -11.17 6.81 -0.03
CA THR A 61 -10.03 6.86 -0.98
C THR A 61 -8.86 7.69 -0.44
N GLN A 62 -9.17 8.84 0.17
CA GLN A 62 -8.20 9.72 0.77
C GLN A 62 -7.34 9.00 1.82
N ALA A 63 -7.94 8.15 2.66
CA ALA A 63 -7.20 7.43 3.69
C ALA A 63 -6.18 6.42 3.11
N SER A 64 -6.47 5.85 1.94
CA SER A 64 -5.53 4.97 1.24
C SER A 64 -4.42 5.75 0.54
N SER A 65 -4.75 6.93 0.01
CA SER A 65 -3.77 7.87 -0.56
C SER A 65 -2.82 8.41 0.52
N ASP A 66 -3.36 8.83 1.66
CA ASP A 66 -2.60 9.34 2.81
C ASP A 66 -1.66 8.26 3.35
N LEU A 67 -2.10 7.00 3.36
CA LEU A 67 -1.26 5.87 3.73
C LEU A 67 -0.12 5.63 2.73
N ALA A 68 -0.36 5.78 1.42
CA ALA A 68 0.69 5.66 0.40
C ALA A 68 1.73 6.77 0.53
N GLY A 69 1.31 7.99 0.90
CA GLY A 69 2.20 9.13 1.13
C GLY A 69 3.11 9.00 2.35
N LEU A 70 2.99 7.95 3.16
CA LEU A 70 3.94 7.64 4.24
C LEU A 70 5.18 6.90 3.73
N PHE A 71 5.13 6.34 2.52
CA PHE A 71 6.25 5.65 1.89
C PHE A 71 7.17 6.65 1.18
N ASP A 72 8.45 6.34 1.13
CA ASP A 72 9.45 7.20 0.48
C ASP A 72 9.20 7.28 -1.04
N GLU A 73 9.71 8.35 -1.68
CA GLU A 73 9.51 8.53 -3.13
C GLU A 73 10.06 7.33 -3.92
N GLY A 74 9.26 6.80 -4.85
CA GLY A 74 9.61 5.62 -5.64
C GLY A 74 9.35 4.26 -4.98
N CYS A 75 9.06 4.21 -3.67
CA CYS A 75 8.64 2.98 -3.00
C CYS A 75 7.18 2.57 -3.32
N PRO A 76 6.18 3.49 -3.29
CA PRO A 76 4.80 3.10 -3.51
C PRO A 76 4.44 3.10 -5.00
N THR A 77 3.92 1.96 -5.47
CA THR A 77 3.18 1.84 -6.73
C THR A 77 1.69 1.91 -6.44
N ILE A 78 0.99 2.91 -6.98
CA ILE A 78 -0.44 3.11 -6.75
C ILE A 78 -1.24 2.63 -7.96
N ILE A 79 -2.29 1.86 -7.72
CA ILE A 79 -3.26 1.42 -8.72
C ILE A 79 -4.64 1.84 -8.29
N GLU A 80 -5.15 2.86 -8.99
CA GLU A 80 -6.51 3.31 -8.82
C GLU A 80 -7.49 2.55 -9.73
N HIS A 81 -8.65 2.19 -9.19
CA HIS A 81 -9.66 1.44 -9.93
C HIS A 81 -11.08 2.00 -9.80
N LEU A 82 -11.84 2.09 -10.88
CA LEU A 82 -13.16 2.76 -10.87
C LEU A 82 -14.27 1.97 -10.13
N ALA A 83 -14.08 0.65 -9.92
CA ALA A 83 -15.07 -0.32 -9.42
C ALA A 83 -16.35 -0.36 -10.31
N THR A 84 -16.82 -1.48 -10.86
CA THR A 84 -17.06 -2.82 -10.30
C THR A 84 -17.17 -3.80 -11.48
N LEU A 85 -16.35 -4.85 -11.59
CA LEU A 85 -16.69 -6.16 -12.17
C LEU A 85 -15.46 -7.09 -12.20
N PHE A 86 -15.74 -8.39 -12.26
CA PHE A 86 -14.85 -9.55 -12.40
C PHE A 86 -13.65 -9.39 -13.37
N LEU A 87 -13.74 -8.51 -14.37
CA LEU A 87 -12.66 -8.14 -15.29
C LEU A 87 -11.50 -7.39 -14.60
N GLN A 88 -11.76 -6.67 -13.51
CA GLN A 88 -10.71 -6.00 -12.74
C GLN A 88 -9.86 -6.99 -11.94
N SER A 89 -10.40 -8.14 -11.54
CA SER A 89 -9.62 -9.17 -10.82
C SER A 89 -8.43 -9.64 -11.66
N LEU A 90 -8.64 -9.84 -12.97
CA LEU A 90 -7.57 -10.23 -13.89
C LEU A 90 -6.57 -9.09 -14.11
N LEU A 91 -7.05 -7.85 -14.28
CA LEU A 91 -6.20 -6.67 -14.45
C LEU A 91 -5.32 -6.42 -13.20
N ILE A 92 -5.92 -6.57 -12.02
CA ILE A 92 -5.24 -6.51 -10.72
C ILE A 92 -4.19 -7.60 -10.63
N LEU A 93 -4.53 -8.85 -11.02
CA LEU A 93 -3.58 -9.97 -11.02
C LEU A 93 -2.40 -9.72 -11.97
N MET A 94 -2.65 -9.18 -13.16
CA MET A 94 -1.60 -8.84 -14.14
C MET A 94 -0.69 -7.73 -13.60
N ARG A 95 -1.26 -6.71 -12.96
CA ARG A 95 -0.49 -5.62 -12.33
C ARG A 95 0.32 -6.09 -11.13
N LEU A 96 -0.26 -6.96 -10.30
CA LEU A 96 0.47 -7.68 -9.24
C LEU A 96 1.65 -8.43 -9.87
N LYS A 97 1.40 -9.24 -10.91
CA LYS A 97 2.45 -10.02 -11.57
C LYS A 97 3.57 -9.14 -12.12
N LEU A 98 3.25 -7.99 -12.71
CA LEU A 98 4.24 -6.98 -13.15
C LEU A 98 5.04 -6.40 -11.98
N PHE A 99 4.36 -6.03 -10.89
CA PHE A 99 5.02 -5.55 -9.68
C PHE A 99 5.97 -6.60 -9.11
N PHE A 100 5.52 -7.86 -9.01
CA PHE A 100 6.37 -8.97 -8.61
C PHE A 100 7.57 -9.15 -9.54
N LEU A 101 7.38 -9.12 -10.87
CA LEU A 101 8.50 -9.26 -11.81
C LEU A 101 9.55 -8.15 -11.64
N ASN A 102 9.13 -6.91 -11.40
CA ASN A 102 10.05 -5.79 -11.18
C ASN A 102 10.82 -5.84 -9.85
N GLN A 103 10.38 -6.66 -8.88
CA GLN A 103 11.05 -6.79 -7.57
C GLN A 103 12.03 -7.98 -7.50
N PHE A 104 12.05 -8.83 -8.53
CA PHE A 104 12.85 -10.07 -8.57
C PHE A 104 13.88 -10.11 -9.71
N VAL A 105 14.05 -9.01 -10.44
CA VAL A 105 15.13 -8.77 -11.43
C VAL A 105 16.17 -7.86 -10.80
#